data_AF-A0A2V8U2Z2-F1
#
_entry.id   AF-A0A2V8U2Z2-F1
#
_cell.length_a   1.000
_cell.length_b   1.000
_cell.length_c   1.000
_cell.angle_alpha   90.00
_cell.angle_beta   90.00
_cell.angle_gamma   90.00
#
_symmetry.space_group_name_H-M   'P 1'
#
loop_
_entity.id
_entity.type
_entity.pdbx_description
1 polymer ?
#
loop_
_entity_poly.entity_id
_entity_poly.type
_entity_poly.pdbx_seq_one_letter_code
_entity_poly.pdbx_strand_id
1 'polypeptide(L)' 'MKTLVIFGPGSIVHEQGRSAPGADGAWRLPLPPPGVYRLVPLGEASRPLRCEPNFYTVEVKDRGRNDLDFRVLGGAD' A
#
# COMPACT_ATOMS: atom_id res chain seq x y z
N MET A 1 2.39 12.32 -8.10
CA MET A 1 3.28 11.42 -7.32
C MET A 1 2.50 10.20 -6.85
N LYS A 2 3.07 8.99 -6.99
CA LYS A 2 2.47 7.72 -6.51
C LYS A 2 2.92 7.45 -5.08
N THR A 3 2.06 6.85 -4.25
CA THR A 3 2.37 6.45 -2.88
C THR A 3 1.55 5.23 -2.49
N LEU A 4 2.06 4.40 -1.59
CA LEU A 4 1.31 3.34 -0.93
C LEU A 4 0.87 3.80 0.45
N VAL A 5 -0.40 3.59 0.80
CA VAL A 5 -0.95 3.90 2.12
C VAL A 5 -1.43 2.63 2.80
N ILE A 6 -1.19 2.53 4.10
CA ILE A 6 -1.65 1.43 4.94
C ILE A 6 -2.75 1.91 5.89
N PHE A 7 -3.85 1.17 5.95
CA PHE A 7 -4.94 1.36 6.91
C PHE A 7 -5.05 0.13 7.82
N GLY A 8 -5.47 0.30 9.08
CA GLY A 8 -5.65 -0.80 10.04
C GLY A 8 -4.96 -0.57 11.39
N PRO A 9 -4.74 -1.62 12.19
CA PRO A 9 -5.55 -2.83 12.16
C PRO A 9 -6.95 -2.61 12.77
N GLY A 10 -7.14 -1.53 13.55
CA GLY A 10 -8.41 -1.19 14.19
C GLY A 10 -9.34 -0.30 13.35
N SER A 11 -8.85 0.29 12.25
CA SER A 11 -9.65 1.18 11.42
C SER A 11 -9.17 1.22 9.98
N ILE A 12 -10.08 0.95 9.03
CA ILE A 12 -9.79 1.00 7.59
C ILE A 12 -9.86 2.40 6.99
N VAL A 13 -10.20 3.42 7.80
CA VAL A 13 -10.30 4.83 7.37
C VAL A 13 -9.20 5.71 7.96
N HIS A 14 -8.48 5.23 8.97
CA HIS A 14 -7.33 5.93 9.54
C HIS A 14 -6.03 5.37 8.95
N GLU A 15 -5.25 6.26 8.34
CA GLU A 15 -3.92 5.94 7.86
C GLU A 15 -2.98 5.61 9.03
N GLN A 16 -2.30 4.48 8.91
CA GLN A 16 -1.23 4.05 9.83
C GLN A 16 0.17 4.40 9.32
N GLY A 17 0.30 4.55 8.00
CA GLY A 17 1.56 4.89 7.40
C GLY A 17 1.47 5.01 5.89
N ARG A 18 2.54 5.55 5.31
CA ARG A 18 2.68 5.70 3.87
C ARG A 18 4.12 5.53 3.43
N SER A 19 4.30 5.10 2.19
CA SER A 19 5.60 4.96 1.56
C SER A 19 5.51 5.27 0.08
N ALA A 20 6.41 6.15 -0.37
CA ALA A 20 6.57 6.41 -1.79
C ALA A 20 7.45 5.31 -2.41
N PRO A 21 7.09 4.77 -3.58
CA PRO A 21 8.00 3.89 -4.30
C PRO A 21 9.26 4.66 -4.74
N GLY A 22 10.39 3.97 -4.74
CA GLY A 22 11.66 4.44 -5.27
C GLY A 22 11.65 4.54 -6.80
N ALA A 23 12.80 4.93 -7.37
CA ALA A 23 12.97 5.04 -8.82
C ALA A 23 12.81 3.68 -9.55
N ASP A 24 13.06 2.58 -8.85
CA ASP A 24 12.86 1.21 -9.31
C ASP A 24 11.42 0.71 -9.12
N GLY A 25 10.52 1.55 -8.59
CA GLY A 25 9.14 1.19 -8.27
C GLY A 25 8.98 0.42 -6.95
N ALA A 26 10.07 0.04 -6.28
CA ALA A 26 10.02 -0.71 -5.04
C ALA A 26 9.63 0.20 -3.87
N TRP A 27 8.87 -0.35 -2.92
CA TRP A 27 8.42 0.38 -1.73
C TRP A 27 8.73 -0.43 -0.47
N ARG A 28 8.89 0.26 0.65
CA ARG A 28 9.15 -0.36 1.96
C ARG A 28 8.47 0.42 3.06
N LEU A 29 8.00 -0.29 4.08
CA LEU A 29 7.39 0.26 5.28
C LEU A 29 7.95 -0.49 6.50
N PRO A 30 8.14 0.17 7.65
CA PRO A 30 8.40 -0.52 8.90
C PRO A 30 7.28 -1.52 9.18
N LEU A 31 7.61 -2.66 9.80
CA LEU A 31 6.62 -3.66 10.20
C LEU A 31 5.66 -3.04 11.22
N PRO A 32 4.37 -2.85 10.91
CA PRO A 32 3.42 -2.31 11.88
C PRO A 32 3.10 -3.37 12.96
N PRO A 33 2.43 -2.99 14.07
CA PRO A 33 1.98 -3.95 15.08
C PRO A 33 1.14 -5.09 14.48
N PRO A 34 1.05 -6.26 15.12
CA PRO A 34 0.22 -7.36 14.62
C PRO A 34 -1.23 -6.95 14.37
N GLY A 35 -1.83 -7.46 13.29
CA GLY A 35 -3.22 -7.20 12.92
C GLY A 35 -3.47 -7.27 11.42
N VAL A 36 -4.70 -6.98 10.99
CA VAL A 36 -5.10 -7.03 9.58
C VAL A 36 -5.12 -5.63 8.99
N TYR A 37 -4.35 -5.43 7.92
CA TYR A 37 -4.15 -4.13 7.28
C TYR A 37 -4.65 -4.14 5.84
N ARG A 38 -5.07 -2.97 5.35
CA ARG A 38 -5.35 -2.74 3.93
C ARG A 38 -4.30 -1.82 3.34
N LEU A 39 -3.70 -2.26 2.24
CA LEU A 39 -2.68 -1.53 1.49
C LEU A 39 -3.31 -0.98 0.22
N VAL A 40 -3.27 0.33 0.02
CA VAL A 40 -3.93 1.03 -1.10
C VAL A 40 -2.94 1.94 -1.83
N PRO A 41 -2.68 1.71 -3.13
CA PRO A 41 -1.91 2.65 -3.94
C PRO A 41 -2.71 3.90 -4.25
N LEU A 42 -2.14 5.07 -3.97
CA LEU A 42 -2.69 6.37 -4.28
C LEU A 42 -1.82 7.11 -5.30
N GLY A 43 -2.47 7.89 -6.15
CA GLY A 43 -1.86 8.78 -7.12
C GLY A 43 -1.96 10.23 -6.67
N GLU A 44 -2.08 11.11 -7.65
CA GLU A 44 -2.20 12.55 -7.40
C GLU A 44 -3.45 12.91 -6.61
N ALA A 45 -3.32 13.94 -5.77
CA ALA A 45 -4.36 14.39 -4.86
C ALA A 45 -4.95 13.27 -3.97
N SER A 46 -4.13 12.27 -3.61
CA SER A 46 -4.52 11.12 -2.80
C SER A 46 -5.67 10.28 -3.38
N ARG A 47 -5.85 10.31 -4.72
CA ARG A 47 -6.85 9.50 -5.40
C ARG A 47 -6.38 8.05 -5.54
N PRO A 48 -7.22 7.03 -5.29
CA PRO A 48 -6.85 5.64 -5.54
C PRO A 48 -6.38 5.42 -6.97
N LEU A 49 -5.25 4.73 -7.14
CA LEU A 49 -4.81 4.29 -8.46
C LEU A 49 -5.65 3.11 -8.89
N ARG A 50 -6.03 3.08 -10.17
CA ARG A 50 -6.55 1.87 -10.78
C ARG A 50 -5.39 0.88 -10.92
N CYS A 51 -5.47 -0.24 -10.22
CA CYS A 51 -4.42 -1.25 -10.22
C CYS A 51 -4.99 -2.67 -10.12
N GLU A 52 -4.17 -3.65 -10.48
CA GLU A 52 -4.47 -5.06 -10.28
C GLU A 52 -3.42 -5.67 -9.33
N PRO A 53 -3.81 -6.09 -8.12
CA PRO A 53 -5.13 -5.89 -7.49
C PRO A 53 -5.38 -4.41 -7.13
N ASN A 54 -6.63 -4.00 -6.82
CA ASN A 54 -6.92 -2.61 -6.42
C ASN A 54 -6.39 -2.26 -5.01
N PHE A 55 -6.26 -3.27 -4.15
CA PHE A 55 -5.69 -3.19 -2.80
C PHE A 55 -5.26 -4.59 -2.36
N TYR A 56 -4.37 -4.66 -1.38
CA TYR A 56 -4.14 -5.90 -0.62
C TYR A 56 -4.77 -5.81 0.76
N THR A 57 -5.27 -6.95 1.25
CA THR A 57 -5.51 -7.15 2.68
C THR A 57 -4.42 -8.08 3.19
N VAL A 58 -3.66 -7.64 4.18
CA VAL A 58 -2.49 -8.35 4.71
C VAL A 58 -2.66 -8.57 6.21
N GLU A 59 -2.53 -9.81 6.65
CA GLU A 59 -2.39 -10.14 8.07
C GLU A 59 -0.90 -10.05 8.47
N VAL A 60 -0.60 -9.22 9.45
CA VAL A 60 0.72 -9.08 10.07
C VAL A 60 0.71 -9.80 11.42
N LYS A 61 1.70 -10.67 11.64
CA LYS A 61 1.93 -11.39 12.91
C LYS A 61 3.29 -11.00 13.48
N ASP A 62 4.20 -11.95 13.60
CA ASP A 62 5.60 -11.79 14.02
C ASP A 62 6.54 -11.41 12.85
N ARG A 63 6.05 -11.49 11.61
CA ARG A 63 6.82 -11.19 10.39
C ARG A 63 6.05 -10.31 9.42
N GLY A 64 6.80 -9.56 8.62
CA GLY A 64 6.25 -8.77 7.53
C GLY A 64 5.88 -9.60 6.30
N ARG A 65 5.35 -8.92 5.28
CA ARG A 65 5.11 -9.48 3.95
C ARG A 65 5.98 -8.79 2.91
N ASN A 66 6.47 -9.58 1.97
CA ASN A 66 7.20 -9.17 0.78
C ASN A 66 6.43 -9.65 -0.46
N ASP A 67 6.96 -9.33 -1.64
CA ASP A 67 6.45 -9.78 -2.95
C ASP A 67 4.99 -9.37 -3.19
N LEU A 68 4.65 -8.16 -2.72
CA LEU A 68 3.36 -7.52 -2.89
C LEU A 68 3.47 -6.46 -3.97
N ASP A 69 2.95 -6.78 -5.16
CA ASP A 69 3.03 -5.90 -6.32
C ASP A 69 1.66 -5.40 -6.75
N PHE A 70 1.64 -4.17 -7.26
CA PHE A 70 0.47 -3.53 -7.84
C PHE A 70 0.74 -3.21 -9.30
N ARG A 71 0.02 -3.86 -10.21
CA ARG A 71 0.06 -3.49 -11.63
C ARG A 71 -0.85 -2.28 -11.85
N VAL A 72 -0.28 -1.09 -12.01
CA VAL A 72 -1.07 0.11 -12.34
C VAL A 72 -1.64 -0.01 -13.74
N LEU A 73 -2.94 0.25 -13.89
CA LEU A 73 -3.67 0.13 -15.15
C LEU A 73 -3.98 1.52 -15.71
N GLY A 74 -3.66 1.76 -16.99
CA GLY A 74 -4.04 2.98 -17.69
C GLY A 74 -3.25 4.23 -17.31
N GLY A 75 -2.06 4.08 -16.71
CA GLY A 75 -1.08 5.16 -16.69
C GLY A 75 -0.44 5.24 -18.07
N ALA A 76 -0.61 6.37 -18.75
CA ALA A 76 0.26 6.71 -19.87
C ALA A 76 1.70 6.86 -19.34
N ASP A 77 2.66 6.40 -20.13
CA ASP A 77 4.08 6.73 -19.98
C ASP A 77 4.31 8.24 -19.94
#